data_AF-A0A133YX90-F1
#
_entry.id   AF-A0A133YX90-F1
#
_cell.length_a   1.000
_cell.length_b   1.000
_cell.length_c   1.000
_cell.angle_alpha   90.00
_cell.angle_beta   90.00
_cell.angle_gamma   90.00
#
_symmetry.space_group_name_H-M   'P 1'
#
loop_
_entity.id
_entity.type
_entity.pdbx_description
1 polymer ?
#
loop_
_entity_poly.entity_id
_entity_poly.type
_entity_poly.pdbx_seq_one_letter_code
_entity_poly.pdbx_strand_id
1 'polypeptide(L)'
;MKKLKSLKSYKKKAFTLIELLIVIAILAVLVLIAIPRYNNSRIKADKTAHATNIRVLETAAIRYLSEEKVENPTESKDITQDLVSKKYIKEIPKVPKSIKGSTTYTVTIQNGEVTITPASEEIND
;
A
#
# COMPACT_ATOMS: atom_id res chain seq x y z
N MET A 1 -0.31 -6.62 -77.77
CA MET A 1 -0.05 -5.40 -76.97
C MET A 1 -0.92 -5.43 -75.71
N LYS A 2 -0.35 -5.68 -74.52
CA LYS A 2 -1.09 -5.65 -73.24
C LYS A 2 -1.10 -4.21 -72.70
N LYS A 3 -2.28 -3.60 -72.57
CA LYS A 3 -2.44 -2.28 -71.93
C LYS A 3 -2.19 -2.41 -70.43
N LEU A 4 -1.21 -1.69 -69.90
CA LEU A 4 -0.94 -1.59 -68.46
C LEU A 4 -2.03 -0.72 -67.81
N LYS A 5 -2.85 -1.33 -66.93
CA LYS A 5 -3.80 -0.60 -66.09
C LYS A 5 -3.03 0.24 -65.07
N SER A 6 -3.23 1.56 -65.13
CA SER A 6 -2.80 2.50 -64.10
C SER A 6 -3.44 2.12 -62.75
N LEU A 7 -2.62 1.70 -61.79
CA LEU A 7 -3.04 1.47 -60.41
C LEU A 7 -3.11 2.83 -59.72
N LYS A 8 -4.34 3.29 -59.46
CA LYS A 8 -4.61 4.55 -58.75
C LYS A 8 -4.01 4.45 -57.33
N SER A 9 -2.92 5.18 -57.09
CA SER A 9 -2.29 5.25 -55.76
C SER A 9 -3.23 5.95 -54.79
N TYR A 10 -3.84 5.19 -53.88
CA TYR A 10 -4.55 5.77 -52.74
C TYR A 10 -3.49 6.39 -51.83
N LYS A 11 -3.41 7.74 -51.82
CA LYS A 11 -2.58 8.45 -50.84
C LYS A 11 -3.02 8.01 -49.44
N LYS A 12 -2.18 7.21 -48.77
CA LYS A 12 -2.40 6.85 -47.37
C LYS A 12 -2.35 8.15 -46.58
N LYS A 13 -3.43 8.48 -45.86
CA LYS A 13 -3.45 9.62 -44.93
C LYS A 13 -2.48 9.28 -43.81
N ALA A 14 -1.37 10.00 -43.75
CA ALA A 14 -0.44 9.94 -42.63
C ALA A 14 -0.91 10.90 -41.54
N PHE A 15 -0.66 10.52 -40.28
CA PHE A 15 -0.94 11.35 -39.12
C PHE A 15 -0.06 12.61 -39.16
N THR A 16 -0.63 13.76 -38.85
CA THR A 16 0.11 15.02 -38.78
C THR A 16 0.81 15.14 -37.43
N LEU A 17 1.95 15.84 -37.40
CA LEU A 17 2.65 16.11 -36.13
C LEU A 17 1.78 16.92 -35.17
N ILE A 18 0.96 17.83 -35.70
CA ILE A 18 0.08 18.67 -34.87
C ILE A 18 -1.02 17.85 -34.18
N GLU A 19 -1.57 16.84 -34.84
CA GLU A 19 -2.55 15.93 -34.23
C GLU A 19 -1.91 15.17 -33.05
N LEU A 20 -0.64 14.74 -33.18
CA LEU A 20 0.07 14.10 -32.07
C LEU A 20 0.29 15.07 -30.91
N LEU A 21 0.67 16.32 -31.22
CA LEU A 21 0.98 17.35 -30.23
C LEU A 21 -0.24 17.72 -29.38
N ILE A 22 -1.42 17.82 -30.01
CA ILE A 22 -2.67 18.12 -29.28
C ILE A 22 -3.02 16.96 -28.32
N VAL A 23 -2.82 15.71 -28.75
CA VAL A 23 -3.12 14.54 -27.92
C VAL A 23 -2.21 14.51 -26.69
N ILE A 24 -0.90 14.68 -26.85
CA ILE A 24 0.02 14.69 -25.70
C ILE A 24 -0.24 15.88 -24.76
N ALA A 25 -0.68 17.02 -25.30
CA ALA A 25 -1.04 18.19 -24.50
C ALA A 25 -2.25 17.90 -23.59
N ILE A 26 -3.30 17.28 -24.14
CA ILE A 26 -4.47 16.86 -23.34
C ILE A 26 -4.08 15.80 -22.31
N LEU A 27 -3.27 14.81 -22.69
CA LEU A 27 -2.79 13.78 -21.76
C LEU A 27 -1.98 14.39 -20.60
N ALA A 28 -1.14 15.39 -20.87
CA ALA A 28 -0.38 16.08 -19.82
C ALA A 28 -1.30 16.76 -18.80
N VAL A 29 -2.35 17.45 -19.26
CA VAL A 29 -3.34 18.08 -18.36
C VAL A 29 -4.06 17.05 -17.50
N LEU A 30 -4.47 15.92 -18.08
CA LEU A 30 -5.13 14.83 -17.34
C LEU A 30 -4.21 14.25 -16.27
N VAL A 31 -2.94 14.00 -16.60
CA VAL A 31 -1.94 13.45 -15.67
C VAL A 31 -1.68 14.39 -14.50
N LEU A 32 -1.59 15.71 -14.76
CA LEU A 32 -1.41 16.72 -13.71
C LEU A 32 -2.50 16.68 -12.64
N ILE A 33 -3.75 16.43 -13.03
CA ILE A 33 -4.88 16.29 -12.09
C ILE A 33 -4.91 14.89 -11.46
N ALA A 34 -4.57 13.86 -12.24
CA ALA A 34 -4.66 12.47 -11.83
C ALA A 34 -3.64 12.09 -10.74
N ILE A 35 -2.38 12.53 -10.86
CA ILE A 35 -1.30 12.19 -9.92
C ILE A 35 -1.61 12.58 -8.46
N PRO A 36 -1.92 13.85 -8.12
CA PRO A 36 -2.18 14.23 -6.73
C PRO A 36 -3.42 13.53 -6.16
N ARG A 37 -4.47 13.36 -6.99
CA ARG A 37 -5.68 12.62 -6.59
C ARG A 37 -5.38 11.16 -6.29
N TYR A 38 -4.59 10.50 -7.14
CA TYR A 38 -4.18 9.11 -6.96
C TYR A 38 -3.34 8.95 -5.69
N ASN A 39 -2.35 9.84 -5.48
CA ASN A 39 -1.50 9.81 -4.29
C ASN A 39 -2.31 9.96 -2.99
N ASN A 40 -3.24 10.92 -2.94
CA ASN A 40 -4.13 11.11 -1.79
C ASN A 40 -5.01 9.88 -1.53
N SER A 41 -5.56 9.27 -2.58
CA SER A 41 -6.37 8.05 -2.45
C SER A 41 -5.54 6.88 -1.92
N ARG A 42 -4.31 6.73 -2.42
CA ARG A 42 -3.37 5.70 -1.97
C ARG A 42 -3.00 5.88 -0.51
N ILE A 43 -2.68 7.10 -0.08
CA ILE A 43 -2.36 7.42 1.33
C ILE A 43 -3.54 7.09 2.25
N LYS A 44 -4.77 7.43 1.85
CA LYS A 44 -5.97 7.10 2.63
C LYS A 44 -6.19 5.59 2.76
N ALA A 45 -5.95 4.84 1.68
CA ALA A 45 -6.02 3.38 1.71
C ALA A 45 -4.94 2.80 2.64
N ASP A 46 -3.71 3.31 2.57
CA ASP A 46 -2.59 2.90 3.42
C ASP A 46 -2.91 3.15 4.91
N LYS A 47 -3.48 4.30 5.27
CA LYS A 47 -3.94 4.58 6.66
C LYS A 47 -5.00 3.60 7.13
N THR A 48 -6.00 3.33 6.27
CA THR A 48 -7.09 2.40 6.60
C THR A 48 -6.56 0.98 6.81
N ALA A 49 -5.63 0.54 5.95
CA ALA A 49 -4.97 -0.74 6.06
C ALA A 49 -4.12 -0.84 7.33
N HIS A 50 -3.36 0.22 7.67
CA HIS A 50 -2.56 0.29 8.88
C HIS A 50 -3.42 0.16 10.14
N ALA A 51 -4.50 0.94 10.25
CA ALA A 51 -5.43 0.85 11.38
C ALA A 51 -6.08 -0.53 11.50
N THR A 52 -6.39 -1.17 10.37
CA THR A 52 -6.93 -2.53 10.35
C THR A 52 -5.89 -3.54 10.84
N ASN A 53 -4.64 -3.43 10.38
CA ASN A 53 -3.55 -4.31 10.78
C ASN A 53 -3.26 -4.21 12.28
N ILE A 54 -3.25 -2.99 12.85
CA ILE A 54 -3.08 -2.78 14.29
C ILE A 54 -4.18 -3.52 15.06
N ARG A 55 -5.45 -3.34 14.69
CA ARG A 55 -6.58 -4.01 15.36
C ARG A 55 -6.49 -5.53 15.30
N VAL A 56 -6.05 -6.08 14.17
CA VAL A 56 -5.84 -7.53 14.02
C VAL A 56 -4.74 -8.02 14.96
N LEU A 57 -3.62 -7.30 15.05
CA LEU A 57 -2.51 -7.64 15.94
C LEU A 57 -2.88 -7.48 17.41
N GLU A 58 -3.61 -6.42 17.76
CA GLU A 58 -4.14 -6.19 19.10
C GLU A 58 -5.07 -7.33 19.54
N THR A 59 -6.00 -7.72 18.66
CA THR A 59 -6.90 -8.86 18.93
C THR A 59 -6.10 -10.15 19.12
N ALA A 60 -5.07 -10.38 18.30
CA ALA A 60 -4.20 -11.55 18.44
C ALA A 60 -3.42 -11.54 19.76
N ALA A 61 -2.91 -10.38 20.16
CA ALA A 61 -2.17 -10.19 21.41
C ALA A 61 -3.05 -10.38 22.65
N ILE A 62 -4.27 -9.82 22.66
CA ILE A 62 -5.23 -10.01 23.74
C ILE A 62 -5.60 -11.49 23.90
N ARG A 63 -5.77 -12.21 22.78
CA ARG A 63 -6.02 -13.65 22.80
C ARG A 63 -4.84 -14.43 23.37
N TYR A 64 -3.62 -14.10 22.95
CA TYR A 64 -2.39 -14.68 23.50
C TYR A 64 -2.29 -14.45 25.02
N LEU A 65 -2.53 -13.22 25.49
CA LEU A 65 -2.53 -12.89 26.92
C LEU A 65 -3.56 -13.69 27.72
N SER A 66 -4.76 -13.88 27.15
CA SER A 66 -5.86 -14.58 27.80
C SER A 66 -5.62 -16.08 27.92
N GLU A 67 -5.01 -16.70 26.90
CA GLU A 67 -4.82 -18.15 26.84
C GLU A 67 -3.53 -18.62 27.52
N GLU A 68 -2.43 -17.87 27.37
CA GLU A 68 -1.09 -18.28 27.83
C GLU A 68 -0.77 -17.87 29.27
N LYS A 69 -1.71 -17.21 29.98
CA LYS A 69 -1.53 -16.70 31.35
C LYS A 69 -0.18 -15.99 31.52
N VAL A 70 0.15 -15.13 30.57
CA VAL A 70 1.44 -14.44 30.53
C VAL A 70 1.60 -13.63 31.80
N GLU A 71 2.65 -13.90 32.57
CA GLU A 71 3.01 -13.06 33.72
C GLU A 71 3.24 -11.64 33.23
N ASN A 72 2.55 -10.66 33.83
CA ASN A 72 2.63 -9.25 33.44
C ASN A 72 4.08 -8.76 33.57
N PRO A 73 4.83 -8.68 32.46
CA PRO A 73 6.25 -8.40 32.54
C PRO A 73 6.41 -6.91 32.83
N THR A 74 7.23 -6.58 33.83
CA THR A 74 7.56 -5.19 34.19
C THR A 74 8.38 -4.51 33.09
N GLU A 75 9.13 -5.31 32.33
CA GLU A 75 9.88 -4.90 31.14
C GLU A 75 9.10 -5.19 29.86
N SER A 76 9.31 -4.38 28.83
CA SER A 76 8.66 -4.57 27.52
C SER A 76 9.11 -5.90 26.89
N LYS A 77 8.20 -6.87 26.82
CA LYS A 77 8.43 -8.17 26.18
C LYS A 77 7.88 -8.17 24.76
N ASP A 78 8.73 -8.43 23.77
CA ASP A 78 8.32 -8.64 22.38
C ASP A 78 7.70 -10.03 22.22
N ILE A 79 6.46 -10.08 21.75
CA ILE A 79 5.70 -11.32 21.48
C ILE A 79 5.42 -11.54 19.99
N THR A 80 6.00 -10.73 19.11
CA THR A 80 5.74 -10.77 17.66
C THR A 80 5.97 -12.17 17.09
N GLN A 81 7.06 -12.83 17.48
CA GLN A 81 7.37 -14.20 17.05
C GLN A 81 6.45 -15.26 17.69
N ASP A 82 6.02 -15.03 18.94
CA ASP A 82 5.09 -15.92 19.65
C ASP A 82 3.73 -15.96 18.97
N LEU A 83 3.23 -14.81 18.49
CA LEU A 83 1.95 -14.72 17.79
C LEU A 83 1.92 -15.57 16.52
N VAL A 84 3.05 -15.66 15.80
CA VAL A 84 3.18 -16.46 14.58
C VAL A 84 3.40 -17.94 14.93
N SER A 85 4.36 -18.23 15.82
CA SER A 85 4.73 -19.60 16.16
C SER A 85 3.59 -20.37 16.86
N LYS A 86 2.85 -19.70 17.75
CA LYS A 86 1.67 -20.26 18.42
C LYS A 86 0.37 -20.11 17.62
N LYS A 87 0.45 -19.63 16.37
CA LYS A 87 -0.66 -19.58 15.40
C LYS A 87 -1.84 -18.67 15.79
N TYR A 88 -1.60 -17.63 16.58
CA TYR A 88 -2.59 -16.56 16.80
C TYR A 88 -2.78 -15.70 15.54
N ILE A 89 -1.74 -15.59 14.74
CA ILE A 89 -1.76 -14.99 13.41
C ILE A 89 -0.97 -15.86 12.43
N LYS A 90 -1.37 -15.87 11.16
CA LYS A 90 -0.68 -16.64 10.11
C LYS A 90 0.68 -16.03 9.73
N GLU A 91 0.70 -14.71 9.62
CA GLU A 91 1.88 -13.93 9.28
C GLU A 91 1.73 -12.50 9.82
N ILE A 92 2.84 -11.85 10.11
CA ILE A 92 2.81 -10.43 10.50
C ILE A 92 2.48 -9.60 9.25
N PRO A 93 1.43 -8.76 9.28
CA PRO A 93 1.10 -7.92 8.15
C PRO A 93 2.24 -6.95 7.83
N LYS A 94 2.31 -6.50 6.59
CA LYS A 94 3.32 -5.50 6.19
C LYS A 94 2.83 -4.10 6.51
N VAL A 95 3.72 -3.24 7.01
CA VAL A 95 3.41 -1.82 7.22
C VAL A 95 3.27 -1.15 5.85
N PRO A 96 2.16 -0.45 5.56
CA PRO A 96 2.01 0.29 4.31
C PRO A 96 3.10 1.36 4.15
N LYS A 97 3.68 1.49 2.95
CA LYS A 97 4.86 2.35 2.70
C LYS A 97 4.66 3.83 3.03
N SER A 98 3.42 4.28 3.06
CA SER A 98 3.11 5.68 3.35
C SER A 98 3.23 6.02 4.85
N ILE A 99 3.30 5.03 5.75
CA ILE A 99 3.42 5.26 7.20
C ILE A 99 4.90 5.46 7.59
N LYS A 100 5.19 6.48 8.41
CA LYS A 100 6.52 6.77 8.97
C LYS A 100 6.90 5.74 10.04
N GLY A 101 8.20 5.49 10.20
CA GLY A 101 8.76 4.68 11.28
C GLY A 101 9.19 3.28 10.82
N SER A 102 8.84 2.25 11.60
CA SER A 102 9.26 0.87 11.34
C SER A 102 8.57 0.30 10.10
N THR A 103 9.31 -0.49 9.32
CA THR A 103 8.79 -1.22 8.14
C THR A 103 8.03 -2.50 8.51
N THR A 104 8.09 -2.88 9.79
CA THR A 104 7.45 -4.09 10.34
C THR A 104 6.70 -3.75 11.62
N TYR A 105 5.61 -4.48 11.89
CA TYR A 105 4.93 -4.36 13.16
C TYR A 105 5.67 -5.15 14.23
N THR A 106 5.83 -4.54 15.39
CA THR A 106 6.23 -5.24 16.62
C THR A 106 5.11 -5.12 17.64
N VAL A 107 4.84 -6.22 18.33
CA VAL A 107 3.84 -6.31 19.38
C VAL A 107 4.55 -6.55 20.69
N THR A 108 4.50 -5.57 21.59
CA THR A 108 5.14 -5.60 22.89
C THR A 108 4.10 -5.58 24.01
N ILE A 109 4.36 -6.31 25.08
CA ILE A 109 3.55 -6.27 26.30
C ILE A 109 4.39 -5.66 27.40
N GLN A 110 3.82 -4.69 28.12
CA GLN A 110 4.40 -4.15 29.34
C GLN A 110 3.28 -3.93 30.36
N ASN A 111 3.44 -4.41 31.59
CA ASN A 111 2.46 -4.26 32.67
C ASN A 111 1.03 -4.73 32.31
N GLY A 112 0.90 -5.71 31.40
CA GLY A 112 -0.40 -6.20 30.91
C GLY A 112 -1.04 -5.34 29.82
N GLU A 113 -0.39 -4.26 29.38
CA GLU A 113 -0.81 -3.43 28.26
C GLU A 113 -0.11 -3.88 26.97
N VAL A 114 -0.89 -4.02 25.89
CA VAL A 114 -0.37 -4.35 24.55
C VAL A 114 -0.07 -3.06 23.82
N THR A 115 1.16 -2.93 23.35
CA THR A 115 1.62 -1.83 22.50
C THR A 115 2.03 -2.37 21.14
N ILE A 116 1.52 -1.75 20.07
CA ILE A 116 1.87 -2.10 18.69
C ILE A 116 2.67 -0.95 18.09
N THR A 117 3.87 -1.24 17.60
CA THR A 117 4.72 -0.27 16.89
C THR A 117 4.79 -0.64 15.40
N PRO A 118 4.76 0.30 14.45
CA PRO A 118 4.59 1.74 14.65
C PRO A 118 3.16 2.11 15.09
N ALA A 119 3.06 3.00 16.07
CA ALA A 119 1.79 3.51 16.60
C ALA A 119 1.31 4.79 15.88
N SER A 120 2.18 5.44 15.11
CA SER A 120 1.87 6.71 14.46
C SER A 120 1.24 6.50 13.07
N GLU A 121 0.16 7.24 12.80
CA GLU A 121 -0.42 7.36 11.45
C GLU A 121 0.26 8.44 10.60
N GLU A 122 1.43 8.92 11.03
CA GLU A 122 2.17 9.97 10.33
C GLU A 122 2.59 9.48 8.95
N ILE A 123 2.40 10.33 7.94
CA ILE A 123 2.67 10.00 6.55
C ILE A 123 4.09 10.48 6.19
N ASN A 124 4.89 9.66 5.50
CA ASN A 124 6.15 10.08 4.88
C ASN A 124 5.86 11.27 3.93
N ASP A 125 6.42 12.44 4.22
CA ASP A 125 6.31 13.64 3.37
C ASP A 125 6.98 13.43 2.00
#